data_AF-A0A125DMG4-F1
#
_entry.id   AF-A0A125DMG4-F1
#
_cell.length_a   1.000
_cell.length_b   1.000
_cell.length_c   1.000
_cell.angle_alpha   90.00
_cell.angle_beta   90.00
_cell.angle_gamma   90.00
#
_symmetry.space_group_name_H-M   'P 1'
#
loop_
_entity.id
_entity.type
_entity.pdbx_description
1 polymer ?
#
loop_
_entity_poly.entity_id
_entity_poly.type
_entity_poly.pdbx_seq_one_letter_code
_entity_poly.pdbx_strand_id
1 'polypeptide(L)'
;MCGVMLLGLANNHIPVRMVINTGPGVVQLLGRLREDIQQRGALEEYVVMVKFTTDAVRAYRSSFQGAATQRVHVGAPSDFRSWVQGRLGPLAGIPETSFVRRLTEPLLLLNAAPEPRERSRRVGDYKGSRIEGSFVRGQDGVQVVETLLASAYASTGSVTNVEKDESYQKAGIDLLVKVAPESKPITTDVKAEKYCENLSLEDSSRLFKEDSPEYAASLAMPPWECKRASCVAKHGHRVIGTRGWFHTSQMDVLSTLFVPTGELFFIDFEELKAWALANEKSLEHKDGGAPGQEYQSHIWLAPVNRLLTELTGIVRVRISDWLPTLYAGAFKDATNVQDHLLRRTLRPQQPRFAVMPD
;
A
#
# COMPACT_ATOMS: atom_id res chain seq x y z
N MET A 1 -8.81 11.93 -37.82
CA MET A 1 -9.31 12.58 -36.58
C MET A 1 -8.34 12.26 -35.45
N CYS A 2 -7.96 13.24 -34.62
CA CYS A 2 -7.10 13.04 -33.46
C CYS A 2 -7.83 13.56 -32.21
N GLY A 3 -8.05 12.70 -31.23
CA GLY A 3 -8.59 13.06 -29.91
C GLY A 3 -7.53 12.83 -28.84
N VAL A 4 -7.55 13.63 -27.78
CA VAL A 4 -6.68 13.44 -26.61
C VAL A 4 -7.58 13.20 -25.40
N MET A 5 -7.35 12.10 -24.71
CA MET A 5 -7.89 11.78 -23.40
C MET A 5 -6.74 11.79 -22.39
N LEU A 6 -7.01 12.10 -21.14
CA LEU A 6 -6.03 11.92 -20.06
C LEU A 6 -6.38 10.64 -19.32
N LEU A 7 -5.45 9.69 -19.27
CA LEU A 7 -5.52 8.59 -18.33
C LEU A 7 -5.03 9.11 -16.98
N GLY A 8 -5.96 9.31 -16.05
CA GLY A 8 -5.63 9.67 -14.68
C GLY A 8 -5.05 8.46 -13.94
N LEU A 9 -3.82 8.60 -13.45
CA LEU A 9 -3.19 7.68 -12.50
C LEU A 9 -2.77 8.50 -11.28
N ALA A 10 -3.56 8.45 -10.22
CA ALA A 10 -3.46 9.30 -9.04
C ALA A 10 -3.25 10.80 -9.40
N ASN A 11 -2.04 11.33 -9.17
CA ASN A 11 -1.69 12.74 -9.42
C ASN A 11 -1.08 13.00 -10.81
N ASN A 12 -0.88 11.96 -11.61
CA ASN A 12 -0.28 12.07 -12.94
C ASN A 12 -1.32 11.77 -14.02
N HIS A 13 -1.29 12.57 -15.06
CA HIS A 13 -2.12 12.39 -16.23
C HIS A 13 -1.23 11.90 -17.36
N ILE A 14 -1.40 10.64 -17.77
CA ILE A 14 -0.76 10.14 -18.97
C ILE A 14 -1.66 10.51 -20.15
N PRO A 15 -1.23 11.38 -21.08
CA PRO A 15 -2.02 11.66 -22.25
C PRO A 15 -2.15 10.38 -23.10
N VAL A 16 -3.37 10.10 -23.52
CA VAL A 16 -3.72 9.02 -24.44
C VAL A 16 -4.32 9.66 -25.69
N ARG A 17 -3.57 9.63 -26.79
CA ARG A 17 -4.00 10.19 -28.06
C ARG A 17 -4.58 9.09 -28.94
N MET A 18 -5.79 9.30 -29.43
CA MET A 18 -6.41 8.40 -30.38
C MET A 18 -6.34 9.02 -31.78
N VAL A 19 -5.65 8.33 -32.68
CA VAL A 19 -5.54 8.71 -34.10
C VAL A 19 -6.35 7.72 -34.92
N ILE A 20 -7.32 8.21 -35.69
CA ILE A 20 -8.14 7.39 -36.58
C ILE A 20 -7.70 7.63 -38.02
N ASN A 21 -7.25 6.57 -38.70
CA ASN A 21 -6.98 6.60 -40.12
C ASN A 21 -8.29 6.76 -40.90
N THR A 22 -8.38 7.86 -41.65
CA THR A 22 -9.56 8.23 -42.45
C THR A 22 -9.22 8.39 -43.93
N GLY A 23 -7.97 8.08 -44.35
CA GLY A 23 -7.54 8.18 -45.75
C GLY A 23 -6.22 8.95 -45.96
N PRO A 24 -5.99 9.48 -47.17
CA PRO A 24 -4.67 9.92 -47.66
C PRO A 24 -3.97 11.03 -46.86
N GLY A 25 -4.71 11.85 -46.10
CA GLY A 25 -4.14 12.96 -45.31
C GLY A 25 -3.46 12.56 -43.99
N VAL A 26 -3.48 11.27 -43.64
CA VAL A 26 -3.05 10.81 -42.31
C VAL A 26 -1.53 10.95 -42.08
N VAL A 27 -0.71 10.89 -43.13
CA VAL A 27 0.76 10.98 -43.01
C VAL A 27 1.21 12.36 -42.52
N GLN A 28 0.64 13.43 -43.07
CA GLN A 28 0.93 14.80 -42.63
C GLN A 28 0.47 15.03 -41.19
N LEU A 29 -0.66 14.44 -40.80
CA LEU A 29 -1.16 14.50 -39.42
C LEU A 29 -0.21 13.78 -38.44
N LEU A 30 0.33 12.62 -38.81
CA LEU A 30 1.30 11.89 -37.98
C LEU A 30 2.61 12.67 -37.82
N GLY A 31 3.09 13.35 -38.86
CA GLY A 31 4.26 14.24 -38.77
C GLY A 31 4.06 15.35 -37.73
N ARG A 32 2.96 16.09 -37.84
CA ARG A 32 2.60 17.16 -36.87
C ARG A 32 2.38 16.63 -35.46
N LEU A 33 1.76 15.46 -35.34
CA LEU A 33 1.52 14.84 -34.04
C LEU A 33 2.82 14.46 -33.34
N ARG A 34 3.81 13.95 -34.09
CA ARG A 34 5.13 13.64 -33.56
C ARG A 34 5.81 14.89 -33.00
N GLU A 35 5.81 15.97 -33.76
CA GLU A 35 6.36 17.26 -33.32
C GLU A 35 5.68 17.76 -32.05
N ASP A 36 4.34 17.71 -32.00
CA ASP A 36 3.55 18.11 -30.82
C ASP A 36 3.86 17.25 -29.59
N ILE A 37 4.02 15.94 -29.74
CA ILE A 37 4.40 15.04 -28.65
C ILE A 37 5.81 15.39 -28.14
N GLN A 38 6.78 15.58 -29.04
CA GLN A 38 8.17 15.89 -28.69
C GLN A 38 8.34 17.25 -28.01
N GLN A 39 7.48 18.22 -28.32
CA GLN A 39 7.48 19.54 -27.69
C GLN A 39 6.75 19.55 -26.34
N ARG A 40 6.00 18.48 -26.02
CA ARG A 40 5.20 18.39 -24.79
C ARG A 40 6.07 18.00 -23.60
N GLY A 41 5.85 18.67 -22.47
CA GLY A 41 6.54 18.36 -21.19
C GLY A 41 6.02 17.11 -20.46
N ALA A 42 5.19 16.27 -21.07
CA ALA A 42 4.70 15.06 -20.42
C ALA A 42 5.81 13.99 -20.42
N LEU A 43 6.12 13.41 -19.25
CA LEU A 43 7.14 12.36 -19.11
C LEU A 43 6.77 11.05 -19.82
N GLU A 44 5.48 10.83 -20.07
CA GLU A 44 4.95 9.63 -20.69
C GLU A 44 3.66 9.91 -21.45
N GLU A 45 3.48 9.27 -22.60
CA GLU A 45 2.31 9.45 -23.48
C GLU A 45 2.04 8.17 -24.28
N TYR A 46 0.77 7.85 -24.53
CA TYR A 46 0.35 6.71 -25.35
C TYR A 46 -0.40 7.17 -26.59
N VAL A 47 -0.05 6.67 -27.77
CA VAL A 47 -0.75 6.91 -29.04
C VAL A 47 -1.45 5.63 -29.51
N VAL A 48 -2.78 5.66 -29.49
CA VAL A 48 -3.66 4.61 -30.01
C VAL A 48 -3.94 4.86 -31.49
N MET A 49 -3.45 3.97 -32.35
CA MET A 49 -3.60 4.04 -33.80
C MET A 49 -4.74 3.13 -34.27
N VAL A 50 -5.89 3.74 -34.60
CA VAL A 50 -7.13 3.06 -35.03
C VAL A 50 -7.20 2.99 -36.55
N LYS A 51 -7.48 1.80 -37.11
CA LYS A 51 -7.55 1.52 -38.57
C LYS A 51 -6.23 1.72 -39.33
N PHE A 52 -5.09 1.53 -38.66
CA PHE A 52 -3.78 1.47 -39.30
C PHE A 52 -3.34 0.02 -39.50
N THR A 53 -2.52 -0.23 -40.52
CA THR A 53 -1.84 -1.51 -40.69
C THR A 53 -0.76 -1.68 -39.62
N THR A 54 -0.43 -2.92 -39.27
CA THR A 54 0.63 -3.22 -38.30
C THR A 54 1.98 -2.59 -38.67
N ASP A 55 2.31 -2.55 -39.96
CA ASP A 55 3.54 -1.92 -40.44
C ASP A 55 3.54 -0.40 -40.26
N ALA A 56 2.39 0.26 -40.48
CA ALA A 56 2.26 1.70 -40.23
C ALA A 56 2.39 2.04 -38.73
N VAL A 57 1.82 1.20 -37.85
CA VAL A 57 1.98 1.34 -36.39
C VAL A 57 3.45 1.18 -35.99
N ARG A 58 4.13 0.17 -36.54
CA ARG A 58 5.56 -0.08 -36.28
C ARG A 58 6.43 1.08 -36.77
N ALA A 59 6.21 1.56 -37.99
CA ALA A 59 6.94 2.68 -38.57
C ALA A 59 6.78 3.96 -37.72
N TYR A 60 5.56 4.26 -37.28
CA TYR A 60 5.32 5.43 -36.42
C TYR A 60 5.94 5.28 -35.03
N ARG A 61 5.88 4.09 -34.42
CA ARG A 61 6.58 3.78 -33.17
C ARG A 61 8.08 4.03 -33.29
N SER A 62 8.71 3.59 -34.38
CA SER A 62 10.14 3.79 -34.61
C SER A 62 10.54 5.27 -34.73
N SER A 63 9.62 6.15 -35.13
CA SER A 63 9.91 7.60 -35.23
C SER A 63 10.21 8.27 -33.87
N PHE A 64 9.88 7.61 -32.76
CA PHE A 64 10.20 8.06 -31.40
C PHE A 64 11.49 7.44 -30.83
N GLN A 65 12.17 6.57 -31.59
CA GLN A 65 13.48 6.06 -31.18
C GLN A 65 14.49 7.22 -31.14
N GLY A 66 15.08 7.47 -29.97
CA GLY A 66 16.01 8.58 -29.72
C GLY A 66 15.45 9.75 -28.90
N ALA A 67 14.14 9.77 -28.58
CA ALA A 67 13.59 10.71 -27.60
C ALA A 67 14.00 10.28 -26.18
N ALA A 68 15.14 10.77 -25.69
CA ALA A 68 15.73 10.31 -24.43
C ALA A 68 14.95 10.76 -23.18
N THR A 69 14.16 11.82 -23.27
CA THR A 69 13.50 12.48 -22.12
C THR A 69 12.03 12.10 -21.94
N GLN A 70 11.40 11.47 -22.94
CA GLN A 70 9.96 11.20 -22.96
C GLN A 70 9.65 9.76 -23.36
N ARG A 71 8.80 9.09 -22.57
CA ARG A 71 8.34 7.72 -22.86
C ARG A 71 7.10 7.74 -23.76
N VAL A 72 7.29 7.53 -25.05
CA VAL A 72 6.19 7.47 -26.02
C VAL A 72 5.86 6.03 -26.37
N HIS A 73 4.64 5.62 -26.09
CA HIS A 73 4.09 4.32 -26.49
C HIS A 73 3.19 4.50 -27.72
N VAL A 74 3.25 3.56 -28.66
CA VAL A 74 2.42 3.59 -29.88
C VAL A 74 1.88 2.19 -30.14
N GLY A 75 0.58 2.03 -30.33
CA GLY A 75 -0.02 0.72 -30.55
C GLY A 75 -1.44 0.77 -31.10
N ALA A 76 -1.96 -0.40 -31.49
CA ALA A 76 -3.37 -0.59 -31.83
C ALA A 76 -4.25 -0.57 -30.55
N PRO A 77 -5.60 -0.50 -30.67
CA PRO A 77 -6.49 -0.55 -29.51
C PRO A 77 -6.29 -1.78 -28.59
N SER A 78 -5.96 -2.94 -29.17
CA SER A 78 -5.62 -4.14 -28.40
C SER A 78 -4.34 -3.96 -27.59
N ASP A 79 -3.31 -3.35 -28.18
CA ASP A 79 -2.04 -3.06 -27.52
C ASP A 79 -2.24 -2.05 -26.38
N PHE A 80 -3.14 -1.09 -26.55
CA PHE A 80 -3.49 -0.13 -25.50
C PHE A 80 -4.15 -0.84 -24.33
N ARG A 81 -5.11 -1.74 -24.58
CA ARG A 81 -5.75 -2.53 -23.52
C ARG A 81 -4.73 -3.36 -22.75
N SER A 82 -3.84 -4.06 -23.45
CA SER A 82 -2.77 -4.83 -22.83
C SER A 82 -1.77 -3.95 -22.08
N TRP A 83 -1.44 -2.77 -22.62
CA TRP A 83 -0.56 -1.81 -21.96
C TRP A 83 -1.18 -1.24 -20.69
N VAL A 84 -2.45 -0.82 -20.69
CA VAL A 84 -3.14 -0.31 -19.50
C VAL A 84 -3.21 -1.40 -18.42
N GLN A 85 -3.56 -2.64 -18.80
CA GLN A 85 -3.58 -3.76 -17.87
C GLN A 85 -2.19 -4.08 -17.31
N GLY A 86 -1.16 -4.06 -18.15
CA GLY A 86 0.23 -4.22 -17.71
C GLY A 86 0.73 -3.04 -16.86
N ARG A 87 0.25 -1.83 -17.13
CA ARG A 87 0.62 -0.60 -16.43
C ARG A 87 0.04 -0.58 -15.02
N LEU A 88 -1.24 -0.88 -14.88
CA LEU A 88 -1.92 -0.98 -13.59
C LEU A 88 -1.49 -2.24 -12.83
N GLY A 89 -1.18 -3.33 -13.56
CA GLY A 89 -0.71 -4.59 -13.02
C GLY A 89 -1.60 -5.07 -11.85
N PRO A 90 -1.05 -5.21 -10.64
CA PRO A 90 -1.80 -5.57 -9.43
C PRO A 90 -3.02 -4.69 -9.13
N LEU A 91 -2.98 -3.41 -9.54
CA LEU A 91 -4.00 -2.42 -9.19
C LEU A 91 -5.24 -2.48 -10.08
N ALA A 92 -5.21 -3.23 -11.19
CA ALA A 92 -6.31 -3.25 -12.17
C ALA A 92 -7.64 -3.75 -11.58
N GLY A 93 -7.59 -4.61 -10.56
CA GLY A 93 -8.76 -5.13 -9.85
C GLY A 93 -9.24 -4.25 -8.69
N ILE A 94 -8.49 -3.21 -8.33
CA ILE A 94 -8.78 -2.36 -7.17
C ILE A 94 -9.49 -1.07 -7.66
N PRO A 95 -10.65 -0.70 -7.09
CA PRO A 95 -11.36 0.53 -7.47
C PRO A 95 -10.47 1.77 -7.35
N GLU A 96 -10.66 2.74 -8.25
CA GLU A 96 -9.95 4.04 -8.21
C GLU A 96 -10.19 4.82 -6.91
N THR A 97 -11.34 4.58 -6.27
CA THR A 97 -11.69 5.16 -4.98
C THR A 97 -10.95 4.52 -3.80
N SER A 98 -10.36 3.33 -3.98
CA SER A 98 -9.65 2.63 -2.91
C SER A 98 -8.43 3.44 -2.45
N PHE A 99 -8.24 3.50 -1.14
CA PHE A 99 -7.08 4.12 -0.53
C PHE A 99 -5.78 3.40 -0.89
N VAL A 100 -5.80 2.05 -0.95
CA VAL A 100 -4.63 1.25 -1.34
C VAL A 100 -4.18 1.60 -2.75
N ARG A 101 -5.11 1.71 -3.70
CA ARG A 101 -4.78 2.11 -5.08
C ARG A 101 -4.20 3.51 -5.13
N ARG A 102 -4.82 4.49 -4.47
CA ARG A 102 -4.29 5.87 -4.41
C ARG A 102 -2.91 5.96 -3.78
N LEU A 103 -2.64 5.15 -2.75
CA LEU A 103 -1.36 5.10 -2.07
C LEU A 103 -0.24 4.50 -2.93
N THR A 104 -0.57 3.51 -3.75
CA THR A 104 0.42 2.66 -4.43
C THR A 104 0.56 2.92 -5.92
N GLU A 105 -0.42 3.57 -6.56
CA GLU A 105 -0.35 3.97 -7.97
C GLU A 105 0.78 4.98 -8.26
N PRO A 106 1.08 5.96 -7.39
CA PRO A 106 2.25 6.83 -7.57
C PRO A 106 3.58 6.08 -7.54
N LEU A 107 3.67 5.00 -6.75
CA LEU A 107 4.87 4.14 -6.73
C LEU A 107 5.19 3.70 -8.15
N LEU A 108 4.21 3.16 -8.92
CA LEU A 108 4.43 2.70 -10.29
C LEU A 108 5.15 3.70 -11.21
N LEU A 109 5.10 4.99 -10.91
CA LEU A 109 5.61 6.06 -11.76
C LEU A 109 7.02 6.52 -11.36
N LEU A 110 7.53 6.11 -10.21
CA LEU A 110 8.80 6.59 -9.67
C LEU A 110 9.96 5.69 -10.07
N ASN A 111 10.83 6.24 -10.91
CA ASN A 111 12.19 5.75 -11.13
C ASN A 111 13.15 6.43 -10.15
N ALA A 112 14.15 5.66 -9.70
CA ALA A 112 15.23 6.00 -8.77
C ALA A 112 14.78 6.73 -7.49
N ALA A 113 14.76 5.98 -6.39
CA ALA A 113 14.46 6.52 -5.07
C ALA A 113 15.37 7.73 -4.74
N PRO A 114 14.84 8.83 -4.18
CA PRO A 114 15.66 9.90 -3.64
C PRO A 114 16.51 9.37 -2.47
N GLU A 115 17.69 9.96 -2.29
CA GLU A 115 18.49 9.72 -1.08
C GLU A 115 17.69 10.19 0.15
N PRO A 116 17.58 9.36 1.20
CA PRO A 116 16.79 9.70 2.38
C PRO A 116 17.41 10.92 3.05
N ARG A 117 16.57 11.94 3.29
CA ARG A 117 17.03 13.27 3.71
C ARG A 117 17.54 13.33 5.15
N GLU A 118 17.26 12.33 5.99
CA GLU A 118 17.86 12.10 7.30
C GLU A 118 17.28 10.79 7.86
N ARG A 119 18.06 10.00 8.61
CA ARG A 119 17.50 8.86 9.37
C ARG A 119 16.69 9.43 10.53
N SER A 120 15.38 9.23 10.55
CA SER A 120 14.53 9.64 11.67
C SER A 120 15.12 9.06 12.97
N ARG A 121 15.15 9.86 14.05
CA ARG A 121 15.63 9.39 15.35
C ARG A 121 14.78 8.19 15.78
N ARG A 122 15.43 7.06 16.08
CA ARG A 122 14.80 5.87 16.66
C ARG A 122 13.94 6.29 17.85
N VAL A 123 12.64 6.02 17.78
CA VAL A 123 11.67 6.47 18.79
C VAL A 123 11.51 5.39 19.86
N GLY A 124 12.13 5.59 21.03
CA GLY A 124 11.87 4.83 22.25
C GLY A 124 13.01 3.91 22.69
N ASP A 125 13.24 3.86 24.01
CA ASP A 125 14.17 2.94 24.66
C ASP A 125 13.37 1.79 25.28
N TYR A 126 13.40 0.62 24.63
CA TYR A 126 12.66 -0.58 25.06
C TYR A 126 13.62 -1.69 25.52
N LYS A 127 14.85 -1.29 25.85
CA LYS A 127 15.96 -2.16 26.21
C LYS A 127 15.63 -3.02 27.44
N GLY A 128 15.65 -4.34 27.26
CA GLY A 128 15.39 -5.32 28.32
C GLY A 128 13.98 -5.93 28.34
N SER A 129 13.12 -5.62 27.36
CA SER A 129 11.75 -6.19 27.28
C SER A 129 11.67 -7.45 26.41
N ARG A 130 10.69 -8.36 26.64
CA ARG A 130 10.54 -9.60 25.81
C ARG A 130 10.06 -9.33 24.38
N ILE A 131 9.62 -8.11 24.11
CA ILE A 131 9.14 -7.64 22.80
C ILE A 131 10.05 -6.56 22.22
N GLU A 132 11.21 -6.30 22.84
CA GLU A 132 12.24 -5.42 22.31
C GLU A 132 12.56 -5.80 20.86
N GLY A 133 12.64 -7.11 20.57
CA GLY A 133 12.83 -7.61 19.21
C GLY A 133 11.69 -7.28 18.24
N SER A 134 10.44 -7.23 18.69
CA SER A 134 9.27 -6.86 17.88
C SER A 134 9.11 -5.35 17.76
N PHE A 135 9.48 -4.58 18.79
CA PHE A 135 9.47 -3.12 18.77
C PHE A 135 10.60 -2.53 17.94
N VAL A 136 11.81 -3.08 18.03
CA VAL A 136 12.92 -2.72 17.13
C VAL A 136 12.51 -2.99 15.67
N ARG A 137 11.84 -4.12 15.41
CA ARG A 137 11.29 -4.42 14.09
C ARG A 137 10.13 -3.52 13.70
N GLY A 138 9.27 -3.14 14.64
CA GLY A 138 8.17 -2.20 14.43
C GLY A 138 8.68 -0.83 14.02
N GLN A 139 9.67 -0.30 14.75
CA GLN A 139 10.38 0.94 14.40
C GLN A 139 11.04 0.84 13.03
N ASP A 140 11.75 -0.26 12.75
CA ASP A 140 12.36 -0.49 11.44
C ASP A 140 11.29 -0.56 10.34
N GLY A 141 10.14 -1.18 10.61
CA GLY A 141 8.99 -1.25 9.72
C GLY A 141 8.41 0.13 9.42
N VAL A 142 8.10 0.91 10.45
CA VAL A 142 7.61 2.29 10.33
C VAL A 142 8.59 3.13 9.52
N GLN A 143 9.89 3.06 9.82
CA GLN A 143 10.93 3.80 9.09
C GLN A 143 10.98 3.39 7.61
N VAL A 144 10.90 2.10 7.32
CA VAL A 144 10.95 1.59 5.95
C VAL A 144 9.73 2.06 5.15
N VAL A 145 8.53 1.96 5.74
CA VAL A 145 7.28 2.42 5.12
C VAL A 145 7.31 3.92 4.91
N GLU A 146 7.71 4.68 5.93
CA GLU A 146 7.87 6.14 5.85
C GLU A 146 8.83 6.51 4.71
N THR A 147 10.00 5.87 4.64
CA THR A 147 11.01 6.16 3.61
C THR A 147 10.50 5.85 2.20
N LEU A 148 9.83 4.70 2.04
CA LEU A 148 9.23 4.30 0.77
C LEU A 148 8.14 5.27 0.33
N LEU A 149 7.23 5.63 1.23
CA LEU A 149 6.13 6.56 0.93
C LEU A 149 6.62 8.00 0.75
N ALA A 150 7.60 8.46 1.52
CA ALA A 150 8.20 9.77 1.32
C ALA A 150 8.86 9.86 -0.06
N SER A 151 9.51 8.79 -0.49
CA SER A 151 10.03 8.65 -1.86
C SER A 151 8.91 8.65 -2.89
N ALA A 152 7.75 8.07 -2.54
CA ALA A 152 6.54 8.03 -3.35
C ALA A 152 5.91 9.41 -3.61
N TYR A 153 6.07 10.34 -2.67
CA TYR A 153 5.30 11.58 -2.60
C TYR A 153 6.16 12.85 -2.50
N ALA A 154 7.47 12.74 -2.71
CA ALA A 154 8.49 13.75 -2.41
C ALA A 154 8.27 15.16 -3.01
N SER A 155 7.41 15.32 -4.02
CA SER A 155 7.13 16.61 -4.67
C SER A 155 5.84 17.30 -4.20
N THR A 156 4.88 16.58 -3.60
CA THR A 156 3.53 17.12 -3.35
C THR A 156 2.82 16.61 -2.10
N GLY A 157 3.37 15.61 -1.41
CA GLY A 157 2.73 14.95 -0.28
C GLY A 157 3.60 14.93 0.98
N SER A 158 2.95 15.04 2.13
CA SER A 158 3.61 14.89 3.44
C SER A 158 3.31 13.49 3.99
N VAL A 159 4.36 12.72 4.27
CA VAL A 159 4.28 11.59 5.21
C VAL A 159 4.62 12.15 6.58
N THR A 160 3.81 11.84 7.59
CA THR A 160 4.00 12.32 8.95
C THR A 160 3.88 11.14 9.90
N ASN A 161 4.97 10.82 10.60
CA ASN A 161 4.92 9.91 11.72
C ASN A 161 4.20 10.59 12.90
N VAL A 162 3.08 9.99 13.32
CA VAL A 162 2.23 10.44 14.42
C VAL A 162 2.24 9.46 15.61
N GLU A 163 3.22 8.55 15.64
CA GLU A 163 3.37 7.52 16.68
C GLU A 163 3.53 8.11 18.10
N LYS A 164 3.97 9.36 18.21
CA LYS A 164 4.09 10.07 19.49
C LYS A 164 2.84 10.86 19.88
N ASP A 165 1.86 11.01 18.99
CA ASP A 165 0.66 11.77 19.26
C ASP A 165 -0.42 10.85 19.84
N GLU A 166 -0.76 11.06 21.11
CA GLU A 166 -1.73 10.24 21.84
C GLU A 166 -3.11 10.17 21.15
N SER A 167 -3.51 11.22 20.42
CA SER A 167 -4.82 11.26 19.78
C SER A 167 -4.91 10.28 18.61
N TYR A 168 -3.83 10.15 17.83
CA TYR A 168 -3.72 9.22 16.70
C TYR A 168 -3.44 7.79 17.18
N GLN A 169 -2.63 7.64 18.23
CA GLN A 169 -2.31 6.33 18.80
C GLN A 169 -3.54 5.65 19.41
N LYS A 170 -4.46 6.41 20.03
CA LYS A 170 -5.76 5.88 20.48
C LYS A 170 -6.62 5.32 19.33
N ALA A 171 -6.39 5.79 18.11
CA ALA A 171 -7.05 5.31 16.89
C ALA A 171 -6.24 4.24 16.14
N GLY A 172 -5.07 3.83 16.66
CA GLY A 172 -4.19 2.84 16.04
C GLY A 172 -3.54 3.35 14.75
N ILE A 173 -3.11 4.61 14.72
CA ILE A 173 -2.54 5.26 13.53
C ILE A 173 -1.07 5.61 13.81
N ASP A 174 -0.17 5.12 12.96
CA ASP A 174 1.27 5.38 13.07
C ASP A 174 1.73 6.46 12.09
N LEU A 175 1.20 6.46 10.86
CA LEU A 175 1.53 7.46 9.85
C LEU A 175 0.27 8.12 9.25
N LEU A 176 0.43 9.39 8.92
CA LEU A 176 -0.47 10.14 8.03
C LEU A 176 0.22 10.36 6.70
N VAL A 177 -0.47 10.06 5.60
CA VAL A 177 0.06 10.15 4.24
C VAL A 177 -0.85 11.03 3.40
N LYS A 178 -0.38 12.22 3.03
CA LYS A 178 -1.09 13.08 2.07
C LYS A 178 -0.58 12.79 0.67
N VAL A 179 -1.46 12.35 -0.21
CA VAL A 179 -1.08 12.05 -1.61
C VAL A 179 -0.99 13.33 -2.44
N ALA A 180 -1.78 14.35 -2.13
CA ALA A 180 -1.74 15.69 -2.75
C ALA A 180 -1.97 16.79 -1.69
N PRO A 181 -1.59 18.06 -1.97
CA PRO A 181 -1.63 19.14 -0.98
C PRO A 181 -3.00 19.34 -0.31
N GLU A 182 -4.07 19.20 -1.09
CA GLU A 182 -5.46 19.39 -0.65
C GLU A 182 -6.21 18.07 -0.38
N SER A 183 -5.52 16.93 -0.44
CA SER A 183 -6.15 15.63 -0.22
C SER A 183 -6.35 15.35 1.28
N LYS A 184 -7.42 14.63 1.60
CA LYS A 184 -7.59 14.03 2.93
C LYS A 184 -6.38 13.11 3.21
N PRO A 185 -5.74 13.22 4.39
CA PRO A 185 -4.68 12.29 4.78
C PRO A 185 -5.20 10.86 4.79
N ILE A 186 -4.37 9.95 4.28
CA ILE A 186 -4.52 8.51 4.43
C ILE A 186 -3.86 8.14 5.75
N THR A 187 -4.59 7.41 6.58
CA THR A 187 -4.17 6.93 7.90
C THR A 187 -3.69 5.49 7.77
N THR A 188 -2.51 5.17 8.31
CA THR A 188 -1.95 3.81 8.23
C THR A 188 -1.35 3.38 9.56
N ASP A 189 -1.55 2.09 9.88
CA ASP A 189 -0.83 1.34 10.91
C ASP A 189 0.28 0.53 10.25
N VAL A 190 1.42 0.41 10.92
CA VAL A 190 2.57 -0.33 10.39
C VAL A 190 2.92 -1.47 11.32
N LYS A 191 2.76 -2.70 10.81
CA LYS A 191 3.12 -3.92 11.54
C LYS A 191 4.37 -4.55 10.92
N ALA A 192 5.27 -5.05 11.77
CA ALA A 192 6.43 -5.81 11.34
C ALA A 192 6.28 -7.26 11.80
N GLU A 193 6.07 -8.16 10.84
CA GLU A 193 5.71 -9.55 11.10
C GLU A 193 6.81 -10.51 10.66
N LYS A 194 6.93 -11.64 11.38
CA LYS A 194 7.81 -12.72 10.92
C LYS A 194 7.15 -13.44 9.76
N TYR A 195 7.91 -13.58 8.70
CA TYR A 195 7.47 -14.26 7.52
C TYR A 195 7.16 -15.74 7.81
N CYS A 196 6.00 -16.22 7.35
CA CYS A 196 5.40 -17.54 7.62
C CYS A 196 4.63 -17.70 8.94
N GLU A 197 4.56 -16.66 9.78
CA GLU A 197 3.69 -16.66 10.95
C GLU A 197 2.30 -16.11 10.61
N ASN A 198 1.35 -16.20 11.54
CA ASN A 198 0.02 -15.65 11.38
C ASN A 198 0.07 -14.13 11.62
N LEU A 199 -0.73 -13.36 10.88
CA LEU A 199 -0.96 -11.95 11.19
C LEU A 199 -1.80 -11.85 12.46
N SER A 200 -1.29 -11.13 13.47
CA SER A 200 -2.00 -10.92 14.73
C SER A 200 -2.97 -9.75 14.61
N LEU A 201 -4.26 -10.02 14.75
CA LEU A 201 -5.33 -9.02 14.78
C LEU A 201 -5.97 -9.05 16.16
N GLU A 202 -6.18 -7.91 16.83
CA GLU A 202 -6.82 -7.93 18.16
C GLU A 202 -8.31 -8.30 18.04
N ASP A 203 -8.79 -9.22 18.88
CA ASP A 203 -10.18 -9.66 18.94
C ASP A 203 -11.08 -8.59 19.61
N SER A 204 -12.37 -8.70 19.36
CA SER A 204 -13.47 -8.13 20.13
C SER A 204 -13.46 -8.46 21.62
N SER A 205 -12.83 -9.57 22.04
CA SER A 205 -12.86 -10.00 23.43
C SER A 205 -11.90 -9.17 24.30
N ARG A 206 -12.52 -8.18 24.95
CA ARG A 206 -12.20 -7.54 26.23
C ARG A 206 -10.71 -7.36 26.54
N LEU A 207 -10.27 -6.11 26.59
CA LEU A 207 -9.10 -5.71 27.37
C LEU A 207 -9.33 -6.11 28.84
N PHE A 208 -8.62 -7.14 29.33
CA PHE A 208 -8.69 -7.54 30.73
C PHE A 208 -7.66 -6.76 31.51
N LYS A 209 -8.06 -5.74 32.28
CA LYS A 209 -7.16 -5.19 33.30
C LYS A 209 -7.02 -6.20 34.44
N GLU A 210 -5.79 -6.54 34.80
CA GLU A 210 -5.51 -7.22 36.07
C GLU A 210 -6.10 -6.38 37.20
N ASP A 211 -6.74 -7.02 38.19
CA ASP A 211 -7.54 -6.38 39.24
C ASP A 211 -6.81 -5.22 39.96
N SER A 212 -6.93 -4.01 39.41
CA SER A 212 -6.54 -2.76 40.07
C SER A 212 -7.74 -2.25 40.88
N PRO A 213 -7.61 -2.08 42.21
CA PRO A 213 -8.66 -1.54 43.07
C PRO A 213 -9.21 -0.18 42.61
N GLU A 214 -8.41 0.58 41.87
CA GLU A 214 -8.75 1.91 41.35
C GLU A 214 -9.72 1.84 40.16
N TYR A 215 -9.66 0.79 39.35
CA TYR A 215 -10.59 0.61 38.22
C TYR A 215 -12.00 0.23 38.69
N ALA A 216 -12.10 -0.58 39.76
CA ALA A 216 -13.39 -0.92 40.38
C ALA A 216 -14.14 0.31 40.92
N ALA A 217 -13.42 1.34 41.37
CA ALA A 217 -14.01 2.60 41.81
C ALA A 217 -14.50 3.49 40.65
N SER A 218 -13.92 3.35 39.45
CA SER A 218 -14.26 4.15 38.27
C SER A 218 -15.53 3.72 37.53
N LEU A 219 -16.04 2.51 37.80
CA LEU A 219 -17.20 1.90 37.14
C LEU A 219 -18.57 2.31 37.74
N ALA A 220 -18.63 3.34 38.57
CA ALA A 220 -19.87 3.97 39.00
C ALA A 220 -20.53 4.78 37.87
N MET A 221 -20.93 4.12 36.78
CA MET A 221 -21.75 4.72 35.72
C MET A 221 -23.22 4.29 35.81
N PRO A 222 -24.18 5.15 35.39
CA PRO A 222 -25.60 4.94 35.62
C PRO A 222 -26.22 3.87 34.71
N PRO A 223 -27.35 3.25 35.12
CA PRO A 223 -27.75 1.91 34.69
C PRO A 223 -28.38 1.76 33.29
N TRP A 224 -28.46 2.82 32.48
CA TRP A 224 -29.43 2.87 31.36
C TRP A 224 -28.85 2.67 29.94
N GLU A 225 -27.53 2.56 29.75
CA GLU A 225 -26.93 2.33 28.41
C GLU A 225 -26.57 0.87 28.09
N CYS A 226 -26.79 -0.08 28.99
CA CYS A 226 -26.34 -1.48 28.79
C CYS A 226 -27.43 -2.42 28.23
N LYS A 227 -28.10 -2.08 27.12
CA LYS A 227 -29.19 -2.91 26.54
C LYS A 227 -28.81 -3.97 25.49
N ARG A 228 -27.53 -4.35 25.37
CA ARG A 228 -27.12 -5.53 24.55
C ARG A 228 -26.04 -6.41 25.19
N ALA A 229 -26.08 -6.62 26.50
CA ALA A 229 -25.12 -7.47 27.22
C ALA A 229 -25.81 -8.60 28.00
N SER A 230 -26.45 -9.54 27.30
CA SER A 230 -27.01 -10.75 27.91
C SER A 230 -26.28 -12.01 27.44
N CYS A 231 -25.18 -12.38 28.12
CA CYS A 231 -24.64 -13.76 28.12
C CYS A 231 -23.88 -14.03 29.43
N VAL A 232 -24.64 -14.47 30.44
CA VAL A 232 -24.31 -15.31 31.62
C VAL A 232 -22.96 -15.09 32.34
N ALA A 233 -23.03 -14.50 33.53
CA ALA A 233 -22.04 -14.67 34.59
C ALA A 233 -22.46 -15.85 35.47
N LYS A 234 -21.61 -16.87 35.60
CA LYS A 234 -21.76 -17.90 36.65
C LYS A 234 -20.54 -18.08 37.55
N HIS A 235 -19.40 -17.47 37.23
CA HIS A 235 -18.28 -17.33 38.17
C HIS A 235 -17.82 -15.87 38.16
N GLY A 236 -17.66 -15.31 39.36
CA GLY A 236 -17.56 -13.88 39.63
C GLY A 236 -16.42 -13.19 38.89
N HIS A 237 -16.61 -11.89 38.69
CA HIS A 237 -15.76 -10.94 37.95
C HIS A 237 -16.04 -10.91 36.43
N ARG A 238 -17.09 -10.18 36.06
CA ARG A 238 -17.30 -9.71 34.69
C ARG A 238 -16.55 -8.39 34.50
N VAL A 239 -15.35 -8.45 33.94
CA VAL A 239 -14.72 -7.26 33.36
C VAL A 239 -15.53 -6.87 32.13
N ILE A 240 -16.14 -5.68 32.09
CA ILE A 240 -16.66 -5.12 30.84
C ILE A 240 -15.44 -4.60 30.08
N GLY A 241 -14.79 -5.46 29.30
CA GLY A 241 -13.64 -5.02 28.52
C GLY A 241 -14.08 -4.14 27.37
N THR A 242 -13.25 -3.14 27.08
CA THR A 242 -13.35 -2.31 25.89
C THR A 242 -13.03 -3.14 24.65
N ARG A 243 -13.62 -2.77 23.50
CA ARG A 243 -13.29 -3.37 22.20
C ARG A 243 -11.81 -3.15 21.90
N GLY A 244 -11.14 -4.18 21.38
CA GLY A 244 -9.74 -4.10 20.95
C GLY A 244 -9.51 -3.18 19.77
N TRP A 245 -8.24 -2.84 19.52
CA TRP A 245 -7.76 -1.89 18.51
C TRP A 245 -8.31 -2.22 17.11
N PHE A 246 -8.40 -3.49 16.73
CA PHE A 246 -8.87 -3.88 15.40
C PHE A 246 -10.32 -3.43 15.14
N HIS A 247 -11.15 -3.42 16.18
CA HIS A 247 -12.55 -3.00 16.07
C HIS A 247 -12.71 -1.49 16.10
N THR A 248 -11.85 -0.80 16.85
CA THR A 248 -11.94 0.64 17.11
C THR A 248 -11.06 1.48 16.18
N SER A 249 -10.09 0.86 15.51
CA SER A 249 -9.20 1.53 14.58
C SER A 249 -9.97 2.17 13.45
N GLN A 250 -9.50 3.37 13.10
CA GLN A 250 -10.05 4.21 12.03
C GLN A 250 -9.07 4.34 10.86
N MET A 251 -8.04 3.50 10.82
CA MET A 251 -7.04 3.56 9.76
C MET A 251 -7.63 3.16 8.40
N ASP A 252 -7.10 3.75 7.33
CA ASP A 252 -7.50 3.42 5.96
C ASP A 252 -6.75 2.18 5.44
N VAL A 253 -5.50 1.99 5.87
CA VAL A 253 -4.59 0.95 5.35
C VAL A 253 -3.82 0.28 6.49
N LEU A 254 -3.67 -1.05 6.42
CA LEU A 254 -2.69 -1.79 7.19
C LEU A 254 -1.45 -2.03 6.31
N SER A 255 -0.29 -1.55 6.78
CA SER A 255 1.00 -1.75 6.12
C SER A 255 1.79 -2.83 6.88
N THR A 256 1.97 -4.01 6.29
CA THR A 256 2.66 -5.13 6.95
C THR A 256 4.00 -5.43 6.30
N LEU A 257 5.10 -5.19 7.02
CA LEU A 257 6.45 -5.58 6.62
C LEU A 257 6.77 -6.99 7.11
N PHE A 258 6.96 -7.93 6.19
CA PHE A 258 7.46 -9.25 6.53
C PHE A 258 8.99 -9.32 6.55
N VAL A 259 9.52 -9.77 7.68
CA VAL A 259 10.95 -10.04 7.89
C VAL A 259 11.22 -11.54 7.93
N PRO A 260 12.35 -12.03 7.38
CA PRO A 260 13.48 -11.24 6.87
C PRO A 260 13.42 -10.93 5.37
N THR A 261 12.28 -11.13 4.69
CA THR A 261 12.19 -11.07 3.21
C THR A 261 12.09 -9.64 2.66
N GLY A 262 11.71 -8.67 3.49
CA GLY A 262 11.59 -7.27 3.07
C GLY A 262 10.39 -7.05 2.15
N GLU A 263 9.36 -7.89 2.28
CA GLU A 263 8.11 -7.77 1.55
C GLU A 263 7.14 -6.92 2.36
N LEU A 264 6.72 -5.80 1.77
CA LEU A 264 5.73 -4.91 2.33
C LEU A 264 4.38 -5.15 1.65
N PHE A 265 3.34 -5.34 2.45
CA PHE A 265 1.97 -5.50 1.97
C PHE A 265 1.14 -4.30 2.40
N PHE A 266 0.47 -3.68 1.44
CA PHE A 266 -0.57 -2.68 1.70
C PHE A 266 -1.93 -3.37 1.56
N ILE A 267 -2.71 -3.34 2.63
CA ILE A 267 -3.99 -4.04 2.73
C ILE A 267 -5.08 -3.03 3.06
N ASP A 268 -6.18 -3.06 2.31
CA ASP A 268 -7.37 -2.26 2.59
C ASP A 268 -7.94 -2.68 3.94
N PHE A 269 -7.97 -1.76 4.91
CA PHE A 269 -8.31 -2.14 6.28
C PHE A 269 -9.78 -2.52 6.43
N GLU A 270 -10.68 -1.86 5.69
CA GLU A 270 -12.11 -2.20 5.73
C GLU A 270 -12.36 -3.59 5.12
N GLU A 271 -11.67 -3.93 4.02
CA GLU A 271 -11.74 -5.27 3.45
C GLU A 271 -11.20 -6.33 4.41
N LEU A 272 -10.05 -6.08 5.03
CA LEU A 272 -9.45 -6.95 6.04
C LEU A 272 -10.39 -7.15 7.24
N LYS A 273 -11.00 -6.06 7.72
CA LYS A 273 -11.95 -6.09 8.83
C LYS A 273 -13.18 -6.91 8.50
N ALA A 274 -13.79 -6.68 7.34
CA ALA A 274 -14.93 -7.45 6.88
C ALA A 274 -14.58 -8.95 6.74
N TRP A 275 -13.41 -9.25 6.18
CA TRP A 275 -12.92 -10.61 6.03
C TRP A 275 -12.70 -11.30 7.38
N ALA A 276 -12.01 -10.64 8.32
CA ALA A 276 -11.72 -11.22 9.63
C ALA A 276 -13.00 -11.52 10.39
N LEU A 277 -13.97 -10.60 10.39
CA LEU A 277 -15.27 -10.78 11.04
C LEU A 277 -16.10 -11.89 10.39
N ALA A 278 -16.07 -12.02 9.07
CA ALA A 278 -16.73 -13.12 8.38
C ALA A 278 -16.11 -14.50 8.70
N ASN A 279 -14.83 -14.50 9.07
CA ASN A 279 -14.03 -15.71 9.31
C ASN A 279 -13.71 -15.96 10.78
N GLU A 280 -14.24 -15.16 11.70
CA GLU A 280 -13.91 -15.16 13.14
C GLU A 280 -13.82 -16.57 13.73
N LYS A 281 -14.81 -17.42 13.47
CA LYS A 281 -14.89 -18.81 14.00
C LYS A 281 -13.79 -19.75 13.50
N SER A 282 -13.13 -19.39 12.40
CA SER A 282 -12.06 -20.17 11.77
C SER A 282 -10.67 -19.64 12.10
N LEU A 283 -10.57 -18.52 12.82
CA LEU A 283 -9.31 -17.94 13.26
C LEU A 283 -8.88 -18.59 14.58
N GLU A 284 -7.59 -18.90 14.68
CA GLU A 284 -7.01 -19.37 15.93
C GLU A 284 -6.97 -18.18 16.90
N HIS A 285 -7.42 -18.39 18.13
CA HIS A 285 -7.37 -17.38 19.18
C HIS A 285 -6.18 -17.66 20.08
N LYS A 286 -5.41 -16.63 20.40
CA LYS A 286 -4.36 -16.70 21.41
C LYS A 286 -4.47 -15.55 22.38
N ASP A 287 -3.98 -15.78 23.59
CA ASP A 287 -3.76 -14.70 24.53
C ASP A 287 -2.51 -13.94 24.07
N GLY A 288 -2.70 -12.66 23.80
CA GLY A 288 -1.69 -11.71 23.41
C GLY A 288 -1.56 -10.61 24.45
N GLY A 289 -0.37 -10.40 24.98
CA GLY A 289 -0.10 -9.29 25.87
C GLY A 289 1.36 -8.92 25.76
N ALA A 290 1.65 -7.64 25.56
CA ALA A 290 3.02 -7.15 25.68
C ALA A 290 3.41 -7.17 27.17
N PRO A 291 4.60 -7.67 27.55
CA PRO A 291 5.07 -7.60 28.93
C PRO A 291 5.10 -6.15 29.42
N GLY A 292 4.44 -5.89 30.55
CA GLY A 292 4.26 -4.53 31.09
C GLY A 292 2.95 -3.85 30.67
N GLN A 293 2.16 -4.44 29.77
CA GLN A 293 0.75 -4.08 29.64
C GLN A 293 0.00 -4.59 30.86
N GLU A 294 -0.73 -3.69 31.52
CA GLU A 294 -1.68 -4.03 32.59
C GLU A 294 -2.90 -4.81 32.08
N TYR A 295 -2.92 -5.12 30.78
CA TYR A 295 -4.00 -5.86 30.15
C TYR A 295 -3.52 -7.03 29.30
N GLN A 296 -4.33 -8.09 29.29
CA GLN A 296 -4.27 -9.14 28.28
C GLN A 296 -5.31 -8.86 27.21
N SER A 297 -4.89 -8.96 25.95
CA SER A 297 -5.77 -8.96 24.78
C SER A 297 -5.91 -10.39 24.27
N HIS A 298 -7.04 -10.73 23.67
CA HIS A 298 -7.08 -11.90 22.81
C HIS A 298 -6.78 -11.45 21.39
N ILE A 299 -5.99 -12.24 20.68
CA ILE A 299 -5.61 -11.99 19.29
C ILE A 299 -6.15 -13.11 18.41
N TRP A 300 -6.74 -12.71 17.29
CA TRP A 300 -6.99 -13.57 16.15
C TRP A 300 -5.71 -13.72 15.34
N LEU A 301 -5.31 -14.96 15.15
CA LEU A 301 -4.23 -15.31 14.27
C LEU A 301 -4.78 -15.62 12.88
N ALA A 302 -4.59 -14.67 11.96
CA ALA A 302 -4.97 -14.83 10.56
C ALA A 302 -3.84 -15.52 9.78
N PRO A 303 -4.08 -16.69 9.17
CA PRO A 303 -3.06 -17.35 8.36
C PRO A 303 -2.71 -16.51 7.14
N VAL A 304 -1.45 -16.05 7.05
CA VAL A 304 -1.01 -15.10 6.02
C VAL A 304 -1.31 -15.62 4.61
N ASN A 305 -1.02 -16.89 4.31
CA ASN A 305 -1.30 -17.46 2.99
C ASN A 305 -2.79 -17.41 2.63
N ARG A 306 -3.67 -17.62 3.60
CA ARG A 306 -5.12 -17.56 3.41
C ARG A 306 -5.57 -16.13 3.15
N LEU A 307 -5.12 -15.20 4.00
CA LEU A 307 -5.42 -13.77 3.88
C LEU A 307 -4.96 -13.22 2.52
N LEU A 308 -3.73 -13.52 2.12
CA LEU A 308 -3.17 -13.05 0.84
C LEU A 308 -3.93 -13.61 -0.38
N THR A 309 -4.54 -14.79 -0.26
CA THR A 309 -5.29 -15.46 -1.33
C THR A 309 -6.74 -14.96 -1.43
N GLU A 310 -7.39 -14.75 -0.29
CA GLU A 310 -8.82 -14.45 -0.24
C GLU A 310 -9.14 -12.96 -0.40
N LEU A 311 -8.25 -12.06 0.04
CA LEU A 311 -8.43 -10.63 -0.13
C LEU A 311 -8.07 -10.18 -1.54
N THR A 312 -8.75 -9.16 -2.04
CA THR A 312 -8.57 -8.60 -3.38
C THR A 312 -7.81 -7.28 -3.38
N GLY A 313 -8.00 -6.45 -2.35
CA GLY A 313 -7.33 -5.16 -2.11
C GLY A 313 -5.97 -5.30 -1.42
N ILE A 314 -5.15 -6.25 -1.90
CA ILE A 314 -3.78 -6.43 -1.42
C ILE A 314 -2.80 -6.10 -2.52
N VAL A 315 -1.82 -5.28 -2.15
CA VAL A 315 -0.70 -4.90 -3.01
C VAL A 315 0.61 -5.27 -2.33
N ARG A 316 1.47 -6.01 -3.04
CA ARG A 316 2.81 -6.38 -2.56
C ARG A 316 3.85 -5.44 -3.15
N VAL A 317 4.77 -4.98 -2.32
CA VAL A 317 5.97 -4.23 -2.69
C VAL A 317 7.18 -4.93 -2.08
N ARG A 318 8.29 -4.99 -2.82
CA ARG A 318 9.56 -5.47 -2.26
C ARG A 318 10.48 -4.28 -2.01
N ILE A 319 10.80 -4.02 -0.74
CA ILE A 319 11.53 -2.80 -0.36
C ILE A 319 12.89 -2.70 -1.04
N SER A 320 13.61 -3.81 -1.16
CA SER A 320 14.91 -3.83 -1.83
C SER A 320 14.84 -3.48 -3.32
N ASP A 321 13.70 -3.71 -3.98
CA ASP A 321 13.55 -3.36 -5.40
C ASP A 321 13.34 -1.85 -5.54
N TRP A 322 12.57 -1.27 -4.61
CA TRP A 322 12.13 0.13 -4.65
C TRP A 322 13.14 1.09 -4.03
N LEU A 323 13.86 0.66 -3.01
CA LEU A 323 14.86 1.43 -2.27
C LEU A 323 16.23 0.68 -2.26
N PRO A 324 16.78 0.32 -3.43
CA PRO A 324 17.98 -0.53 -3.51
C PRO A 324 19.19 0.11 -2.85
N THR A 325 19.35 1.44 -2.96
CA THR A 325 20.47 2.17 -2.34
C THR A 325 20.50 2.03 -0.82
N LEU A 326 19.34 1.82 -0.17
CA LEU A 326 19.22 1.78 1.28
C LEU A 326 19.16 0.36 1.84
N TYR A 327 18.55 -0.56 1.10
CA TYR A 327 18.20 -1.88 1.59
C TYR A 327 18.71 -3.02 0.72
N ALA A 328 19.60 -2.77 -0.25
CA ALA A 328 20.30 -3.84 -0.96
C ALA A 328 21.05 -4.74 0.03
N GLY A 329 20.79 -6.05 -0.03
CA GLY A 329 21.39 -7.04 0.86
C GLY A 329 20.90 -7.01 2.32
N ALA A 330 20.01 -6.08 2.69
CA ALA A 330 19.45 -6.01 4.05
C ALA A 330 18.40 -7.10 4.32
N PHE A 331 17.79 -7.63 3.25
CA PHE A 331 16.74 -8.64 3.32
C PHE A 331 17.16 -9.92 2.61
N LYS A 332 16.61 -11.06 3.06
CA LYS A 332 16.83 -12.35 2.41
C LYS A 332 16.11 -12.40 1.06
N ASP A 333 16.81 -12.85 0.03
CA ASP A 333 16.25 -13.08 -1.29
C ASP A 333 15.49 -14.42 -1.36
N ALA A 334 14.42 -14.52 -0.56
CA ALA A 334 13.53 -15.67 -0.50
C ALA A 334 12.09 -15.19 -0.35
N THR A 335 11.16 -15.84 -1.04
CA THR A 335 9.71 -15.64 -0.87
C THR A 335 9.03 -17.01 -0.83
N ASN A 336 8.19 -17.19 0.16
CA ASN A 336 7.23 -18.29 0.31
C ASN A 336 5.82 -17.86 -0.11
N VAL A 337 5.67 -16.66 -0.69
CA VAL A 337 4.43 -16.21 -1.30
C VAL A 337 4.20 -17.07 -2.53
N GLN A 338 3.03 -17.67 -2.64
CA GLN A 338 2.70 -18.50 -3.80
C GLN A 338 2.75 -17.69 -5.10
N ASP A 339 3.19 -18.31 -6.20
CA ASP A 339 3.44 -17.63 -7.49
C ASP A 339 2.24 -16.85 -8.03
N HIS A 340 1.03 -17.33 -7.80
CA HIS A 340 -0.18 -16.64 -8.27
C HIS A 340 -0.40 -15.30 -7.55
N LEU A 341 0.11 -15.16 -6.32
CA LEU A 341 0.10 -13.93 -5.52
C LEU A 341 1.25 -13.00 -5.90
N LEU A 342 2.36 -13.53 -6.42
CA LEU A 342 3.46 -12.72 -6.97
C LEU A 342 3.00 -11.83 -8.14
N ARG A 343 1.90 -12.18 -8.82
CA ARG A 343 1.27 -11.35 -9.85
C ARG A 343 0.75 -10.01 -9.31
N ARG A 344 0.55 -9.88 -8.00
CA ARG A 344 0.14 -8.65 -7.32
C ARG A 344 1.31 -7.82 -6.77
N THR A 345 2.53 -8.10 -7.25
CA THR A 345 3.72 -7.35 -6.88
C THR A 345 3.88 -6.11 -7.75
N LEU A 346 3.91 -4.95 -7.12
CA LEU A 346 4.40 -3.75 -7.77
C LEU A 346 5.91 -3.79 -7.83
N ARG A 347 6.43 -3.67 -9.05
CA ARG A 347 7.85 -3.54 -9.31
C ARG A 347 8.17 -2.09 -9.63
N PRO A 348 9.34 -1.59 -9.22
CA PRO A 348 9.81 -0.32 -9.71
C PRO A 348 9.93 -0.43 -11.21
N GLN A 349 9.63 0.66 -11.92
CA GLN A 349 9.98 0.69 -13.33
C GLN A 349 11.50 0.66 -13.42
N GLN A 350 12.02 -0.32 -14.14
CA GLN A 350 13.43 -0.26 -14.46
C GLN A 350 13.61 0.91 -15.42
N PRO A 351 14.55 1.84 -15.15
CA PRO A 351 15.03 2.72 -16.20
C PRO A 351 15.45 1.77 -17.32
N ARG A 352 14.86 1.89 -18.51
CA ARG A 352 15.46 1.28 -19.68
C ARG A 352 16.74 2.07 -19.92
N PHE A 353 17.81 1.68 -19.23
CA PHE A 353 19.14 2.00 -19.72
C PHE A 353 19.17 1.42 -21.13
N ALA A 354 19.30 2.29 -22.12
CA ALA A 354 19.62 1.84 -23.46
C ALA A 354 20.88 0.99 -23.28
N VAL A 355 20.76 -0.32 -23.47
CA VAL A 355 21.92 -1.19 -23.66
C VAL A 355 22.55 -0.62 -24.92
N MET A 356 23.59 0.20 -24.74
CA MET A 356 24.44 0.61 -25.85
C MET A 356 25.08 -0.70 -26.32
N PRO A 357 24.77 -1.19 -27.52
CA PRO A 357 25.49 -2.33 -28.06
C PRO A 357 26.96 -1.92 -28.23
N ASP A 358 27.86 -2.75 -27.69
CA ASP A 358 29.30 -2.65 -27.91
C ASP A 358 29.67 -2.75 -29.41
#